data_AF-A0A7K7YXC1-F1
#
_entry.id   AF-A0A7K7YXC1-F1
#
_cell.length_a   1.000
_cell.length_b   1.000
_cell.length_c   1.000
_cell.angle_alpha   90.00
_cell.angle_beta   90.00
_cell.angle_gamma   90.00
#
_symmetry.space_group_name_H-M   'P 1'
#
loop_
_entity.id
_entity.type
_entity.pdbx_description
1 polymer ?
#
loop_
_entity_poly.entity_id
_entity_poly.type
_entity_poly.pdbx_seq_one_letter_code
_entity_poly.pdbx_strand_id
1 'polypeptide(L)'
;AAAELQGKYQKLAQEYSKLRAQNQVLKKGVVDEQANSASLKEQLKMKDQSLRKLQQEMDSLTFRNQQLAKRVELLQDELALSETRGKKNKKSVESSSQLSQEQKSVFNEDLQKKIEENERLHILFFEADEQHKRLEAELRSRLEVLETDAAQHQAVVDSLTKKYTETIEKLQNDKAKLEIKSQTLEREAKDCRLRTEECQQQLKNLQAALGSRLEESLCIINEKVPFNDTRSARYNALNVPLHNRRNQLKLRDLAGQAMAFVQELVTALLNFHTYTEQKVQIFPIDSATDTISPLNQKFSQYLHENASYVRPLEEGMLHLFESITEDTVTVLETTVKLKAFSEHLASYLGFLRKILPYQLKSLEEECESSLCTAGLRARNMELHRDMKRLTAVFEKLHTYVSLLALPSTRPEGLLRTNYNFVFTNIAASLHGFHDILKDISKHYSQKAALEQEVPTATQKLITTNDCILSSVAALTNGAGKMASFFSNNLDHFTSSLSYGPKGGAEFISPLSAECMLQYKKKAAAFLKSLKKPCANSVPYEEALANRRVLLSSTESREGLAQQV
;
A
#
# COMPACT_ATOMS: atom_id res chain seq x y z
N ALA A 1 -19.00 -25.89 -1.96
CA ALA A 1 -18.33 -26.66 -0.88
C ALA A 1 -17.17 -27.53 -1.41
N ALA A 2 -17.33 -28.85 -1.62
CA ALA A 2 -16.20 -29.75 -1.94
C ALA A 2 -15.41 -29.35 -3.20
N ALA A 3 -16.10 -29.07 -4.31
CA ALA A 3 -15.48 -28.63 -5.57
C ALA A 3 -14.73 -27.28 -5.45
N GLU A 4 -15.24 -26.33 -4.65
CA GLU A 4 -14.52 -25.07 -4.38
C GLU A 4 -13.30 -25.27 -3.50
N LEU A 5 -13.38 -26.15 -2.50
CA LEU A 5 -12.25 -26.47 -1.64
C LEU A 5 -11.14 -27.14 -2.47
N GLN A 6 -11.52 -28.09 -3.34
CA GLN A 6 -10.61 -28.73 -4.29
C GLN A 6 -10.00 -27.72 -5.27
N GLY A 7 -10.79 -26.77 -5.80
CA GLY A 7 -10.28 -25.67 -6.63
C GLY A 7 -9.31 -24.75 -5.90
N LYS A 8 -9.52 -24.47 -4.60
CA LYS A 8 -8.58 -23.70 -3.76
C LYS A 8 -7.28 -24.46 -3.51
N TYR A 9 -7.36 -25.76 -3.19
CA TYR A 9 -6.17 -26.62 -3.06
C TYR A 9 -5.38 -26.69 -4.38
N GLN A 10 -6.05 -26.79 -5.52
CA GLN A 10 -5.41 -26.87 -6.82
C GLN A 10 -4.71 -25.55 -7.22
N LYS A 11 -5.31 -24.40 -6.90
CA LYS A 11 -4.64 -23.08 -7.05
C LYS A 11 -3.42 -22.96 -6.14
N LEU A 12 -3.54 -23.34 -4.87
CA LEU A 12 -2.42 -23.29 -3.92
C LEU A 12 -1.27 -24.22 -4.35
N ALA A 13 -1.57 -25.40 -4.88
CA ALA A 13 -0.56 -26.31 -5.45
C ALA A 13 0.13 -25.73 -6.69
N GLN A 14 -0.58 -24.99 -7.54
CA GLN A 14 0.00 -24.27 -8.69
C GLN A 14 0.90 -23.10 -8.25
N GLU A 15 0.50 -22.32 -7.25
CA GLU A 15 1.31 -21.23 -6.70
C GLU A 15 2.57 -21.76 -5.99
N TYR A 16 2.44 -22.83 -5.20
CA TYR A 16 3.59 -23.52 -4.60
C TYR A 16 4.56 -24.05 -5.67
N SER A 17 4.04 -24.62 -6.77
CA SER A 17 4.87 -25.09 -7.88
C SER A 17 5.62 -23.96 -8.57
N LYS A 18 4.98 -22.79 -8.77
CA LYS A 18 5.63 -21.58 -9.31
C LYS A 18 6.74 -21.06 -8.36
N LEU A 19 6.44 -20.94 -7.07
CA LEU A 19 7.42 -20.51 -6.04
C LEU A 19 8.61 -21.47 -5.94
N ARG A 20 8.38 -22.78 -6.09
CA ARG A 20 9.44 -23.80 -6.12
C ARG A 20 10.32 -23.66 -7.36
N ALA A 21 9.74 -23.43 -8.54
CA ALA A 21 10.50 -23.20 -9.77
C ALA A 21 11.34 -21.91 -9.68
N GLN A 22 10.76 -20.81 -9.18
CA GLN A 22 11.49 -19.55 -8.95
C GLN A 22 12.65 -19.71 -7.94
N ASN A 23 12.43 -20.44 -6.84
CA ASN A 23 13.49 -20.78 -5.89
C ASN A 23 14.62 -21.60 -6.53
N GLN A 24 14.30 -22.52 -7.43
CA GLN A 24 15.31 -23.33 -8.11
C GLN A 24 16.18 -22.47 -9.06
N VAL A 25 15.59 -21.50 -9.77
CA VAL A 25 16.33 -20.53 -10.60
C VAL A 25 17.19 -19.62 -9.73
N LEU A 26 16.64 -19.05 -8.65
CA LEU A 26 17.40 -18.19 -7.72
C LEU A 26 18.56 -18.96 -7.07
N LYS A 27 18.34 -20.18 -6.61
CA LYS A 27 19.40 -21.03 -6.03
C LYS A 27 20.49 -21.33 -7.06
N LYS A 28 20.15 -21.57 -8.32
CA LYS A 28 21.14 -21.72 -9.39
C LYS A 28 21.94 -20.43 -9.60
N GLY A 29 21.27 -19.28 -9.73
CA GLY A 29 21.93 -17.98 -9.88
C GLY A 29 22.90 -17.65 -8.74
N VAL A 30 22.54 -17.97 -7.49
CA VAL A 30 23.45 -17.81 -6.33
C VAL A 30 24.68 -18.72 -6.43
N VAL A 31 24.52 -19.97 -6.88
CA VAL A 31 25.65 -20.91 -7.06
C VAL A 31 26.56 -20.47 -8.21
N ASP A 32 25.98 -20.06 -9.35
CA ASP A 32 26.73 -19.56 -10.51
C ASP A 32 27.51 -18.28 -10.14
N GLU A 33 26.90 -17.36 -9.38
CA GLU A 33 27.56 -16.13 -8.91
C GLU A 33 28.67 -16.41 -7.87
N GLN A 34 28.48 -17.39 -6.97
CA GLN A 34 29.52 -17.84 -6.05
C GLN A 34 30.72 -18.47 -6.80
N ALA A 35 30.47 -19.24 -7.86
CA ALA A 35 31.51 -19.81 -8.70
C ALA A 35 32.28 -18.71 -9.48
N ASN A 36 31.57 -17.73 -10.05
CA ASN A 36 32.17 -16.57 -10.71
C ASN A 36 33.04 -15.75 -9.73
N SER A 37 32.54 -15.49 -8.52
CA SER A 37 33.27 -14.78 -7.46
C SER A 37 34.54 -15.52 -7.04
N ALA A 38 34.49 -16.85 -6.93
CA ALA A 38 35.67 -17.68 -6.65
C ALA A 38 36.71 -17.60 -7.79
N SER A 39 36.28 -17.73 -9.05
CA SER A 39 37.14 -17.60 -10.24
C SER A 39 37.82 -16.23 -10.32
N LEU A 40 37.07 -15.14 -10.12
CA LEU A 40 37.60 -13.78 -10.10
C LEU A 40 38.64 -13.58 -8.99
N LYS A 41 38.40 -14.14 -7.80
CA LYS A 41 39.33 -14.09 -6.66
C LYS A 41 40.64 -14.84 -6.94
N GLU A 42 40.57 -15.93 -7.70
CA GLU A 42 41.76 -16.69 -8.13
C GLU A 42 42.54 -15.97 -9.24
N GLN A 43 41.85 -15.41 -10.24
CA GLN A 43 42.47 -14.56 -11.26
C GLN A 43 43.16 -13.33 -10.63
N LEU A 44 42.55 -12.71 -9.63
CA LEU A 44 43.14 -11.58 -8.89
C LEU A 44 44.42 -12.00 -8.16
N LYS A 45 44.43 -13.15 -7.45
CA LYS A 45 45.65 -13.70 -6.86
C LYS A 45 46.77 -13.96 -7.88
N MET A 46 46.42 -14.49 -9.06
CA MET A 46 47.39 -14.73 -10.13
C MET A 46 47.96 -13.42 -10.70
N LYS A 47 47.12 -12.38 -10.84
CA LYS A 47 47.56 -11.04 -11.24
C LYS A 47 48.46 -10.39 -10.18
N ASP A 48 48.12 -10.50 -8.90
CA ASP A 48 48.96 -10.02 -7.79
C ASP A 48 50.35 -10.70 -7.77
N GLN A 49 50.41 -12.02 -7.99
CA GLN A 49 51.67 -12.73 -8.07
C GLN A 49 52.50 -12.28 -9.28
N SER A 50 51.86 -12.08 -10.44
CA SER A 50 52.52 -11.55 -11.65
C SER A 50 53.06 -10.14 -11.43
N LEU A 51 52.27 -9.27 -10.78
CA LEU A 51 52.68 -7.90 -10.42
C LEU A 51 53.91 -7.90 -9.51
N ARG A 52 53.97 -8.77 -8.49
CA ARG A 52 55.15 -8.90 -7.62
C ARG A 52 56.39 -9.36 -8.37
N LYS A 53 56.26 -10.26 -9.35
CA LYS A 53 57.39 -10.68 -10.20
C LYS A 53 57.89 -9.54 -11.08
N LEU A 54 56.98 -8.83 -11.76
CA LEU A 54 57.32 -7.65 -12.57
C LEU A 54 57.94 -6.53 -11.72
N GLN A 55 57.50 -6.35 -10.48
CA GLN A 55 58.12 -5.41 -9.54
C GLN A 55 59.57 -5.82 -9.20
N GLN A 56 59.82 -7.10 -8.92
CA GLN A 56 61.18 -7.61 -8.68
C GLN A 56 62.10 -7.48 -9.91
N GLU A 57 61.55 -7.68 -11.11
CA GLU A 57 62.27 -7.44 -12.37
C GLU A 57 62.58 -5.95 -12.56
N MET A 58 61.62 -5.06 -12.28
CA MET A 58 61.82 -3.61 -12.28
C MET A 58 62.88 -3.15 -11.28
N ASP A 59 62.86 -3.68 -10.05
CA ASP A 59 63.84 -3.34 -9.02
C ASP A 59 65.25 -3.83 -9.43
N SER A 60 65.35 -5.03 -10.04
CA SER A 60 66.59 -5.59 -10.59
C SER A 60 67.14 -4.78 -11.78
N LEU A 61 66.27 -4.37 -12.71
CA LEU A 61 66.63 -3.47 -13.82
C LEU A 61 67.03 -2.09 -13.32
N THR A 62 66.35 -1.56 -12.30
CA THR A 62 66.70 -0.29 -11.65
C THR A 62 68.09 -0.37 -11.01
N PHE A 63 68.40 -1.46 -10.31
CA PHE A 63 69.72 -1.69 -9.73
C PHE A 63 70.82 -1.80 -10.82
N ARG A 64 70.57 -2.52 -11.91
CA ARG A 64 71.50 -2.57 -13.07
C ARG A 64 71.69 -1.20 -13.71
N ASN A 65 70.63 -0.42 -13.90
CA ASN A 65 70.72 0.93 -14.44
C ASN A 65 71.48 1.88 -13.50
N GLN A 66 71.30 1.77 -12.18
CA GLN A 66 72.11 2.52 -11.21
C GLN A 66 73.59 2.12 -11.24
N GLN A 67 73.90 0.84 -11.42
CA GLN A 67 75.29 0.36 -11.57
C GLN A 67 75.92 0.83 -12.89
N LEU A 68 75.16 0.82 -13.99
CA LEU A 68 75.58 1.39 -15.28
C LEU A 68 75.77 2.91 -15.18
N ALA A 69 74.85 3.63 -14.54
CA ALA A 69 74.96 5.07 -14.31
C ALA A 69 76.23 5.42 -13.54
N LYS A 70 76.53 4.74 -12.42
CA LYS A 70 77.79 4.93 -11.69
C LYS A 70 79.04 4.58 -12.49
N ARG A 71 78.96 3.60 -13.40
CA ARG A 71 80.08 3.27 -14.30
C ARG A 71 80.28 4.34 -15.39
N VAL A 72 79.19 4.92 -15.89
CA VAL A 72 79.23 6.07 -16.81
C VAL A 72 79.75 7.32 -16.12
N GLU A 73 79.35 7.58 -14.87
CA GLU A 73 79.84 8.66 -14.01
C GLU A 73 81.36 8.55 -13.81
N LEU A 74 81.87 7.38 -13.42
CA LEU A 74 83.32 7.14 -13.31
C LEU A 74 84.07 7.30 -14.64
N LEU A 75 83.49 6.86 -15.77
CA LEU A 75 84.08 7.06 -17.10
C LEU A 75 84.04 8.53 -17.55
N GLN A 76 83.06 9.31 -17.07
CA GLN A 76 82.98 10.76 -17.27
C GLN A 76 84.02 11.50 -16.41
N ASP A 77 84.27 11.06 -15.18
CA ASP A 77 85.36 11.57 -14.34
C ASP A 77 86.74 11.24 -14.93
N GLU A 78 86.95 10.02 -15.45
CA GLU A 78 88.18 9.66 -16.18
C GLU A 78 88.36 10.50 -17.46
N LEU A 79 87.27 10.78 -18.20
CA LEU A 79 87.30 11.68 -19.35
C LEU A 79 87.62 13.12 -18.92
N ALA A 80 87.01 13.64 -17.86
CA ALA A 80 87.27 14.98 -17.34
C ALA A 80 88.73 15.14 -16.87
N LEU A 81 89.31 14.12 -16.26
CA LEU A 81 90.74 14.06 -15.95
C LEU A 81 91.60 14.08 -17.23
N SER A 82 91.20 13.34 -18.27
CA SER A 82 91.91 13.34 -19.56
C SER A 82 91.83 14.67 -20.33
N GLU A 83 90.72 15.42 -20.20
CA GLU A 83 90.54 16.73 -20.86
C GLU A 83 91.35 17.87 -20.21
N THR A 84 91.98 17.64 -19.06
CA THR A 84 92.90 18.64 -18.45
C THR A 84 94.23 18.82 -19.21
N ARG A 85 94.50 18.03 -20.26
CA ARG A 85 95.61 18.27 -21.21
C ARG A 85 95.13 18.64 -22.62
N GLY A 86 94.72 19.90 -22.77
CA GLY A 86 95.08 20.68 -23.95
C GLY A 86 93.93 21.33 -24.73
N LYS A 87 93.87 22.67 -24.67
CA LYS A 87 93.29 23.53 -25.71
C LYS A 87 93.89 24.94 -25.62
N LYS A 88 94.61 25.37 -26.68
CA LYS A 88 94.30 26.61 -27.46
C LYS A 88 95.41 27.00 -28.46
N ASN A 89 95.08 26.82 -29.75
CA ASN A 89 94.99 27.91 -30.76
C ASN A 89 96.16 28.90 -30.98
N LYS A 90 96.79 28.83 -32.19
CA LYS A 90 96.41 29.63 -33.41
C LYS A 90 97.55 30.36 -34.16
N LYS A 91 97.47 30.26 -35.51
CA LYS A 91 97.85 31.20 -36.62
C LYS A 91 99.18 31.06 -37.40
N SER A 92 99.03 31.17 -38.74
CA SER A 92 99.98 31.64 -39.79
C SER A 92 101.24 30.80 -40.12
N VAL A 93 101.85 30.83 -41.32
CA VAL A 93 101.43 31.06 -42.75
C VAL A 93 102.70 30.82 -43.62
N GLU A 94 102.59 30.14 -44.78
CA GLU A 94 103.54 30.12 -45.96
C GLU A 94 105.05 29.78 -45.73
N SER A 95 105.84 29.26 -46.69
CA SER A 95 105.61 28.73 -48.04
C SER A 95 106.72 27.73 -48.43
N SER A 96 106.50 26.94 -49.50
CA SER A 96 107.39 25.84 -49.94
C SER A 96 108.59 26.29 -50.78
N SER A 97 109.68 25.51 -50.76
CA SER A 97 110.89 25.71 -51.57
C SER A 97 111.15 24.53 -52.52
N GLN A 98 111.23 24.79 -53.83
CA GLN A 98 111.81 23.85 -54.81
C GLN A 98 112.63 24.56 -55.90
N LEU A 99 113.92 24.24 -55.90
CA LEU A 99 114.76 23.81 -57.05
C LEU A 99 114.51 24.43 -58.45
N SER A 100 115.52 25.13 -58.95
CA SER A 100 115.90 25.15 -60.39
C SER A 100 116.89 24.00 -60.67
N GLN A 101 117.15 23.50 -61.89
CA GLN A 101 116.87 23.90 -63.30
C GLN A 101 116.87 22.57 -64.14
N GLU A 102 116.35 22.37 -65.38
CA GLU A 102 116.44 23.07 -66.68
C GLU A 102 115.20 22.71 -67.57
N GLN A 103 114.50 23.63 -68.27
CA GLN A 103 114.52 23.97 -69.73
C GLN A 103 114.33 22.81 -70.77
N LYS A 104 113.68 22.89 -71.95
CA LYS A 104 112.75 23.83 -72.68
C LYS A 104 112.34 23.17 -74.06
N SER A 105 111.06 23.09 -74.53
CA SER A 105 110.74 22.90 -75.99
C SER A 105 109.29 22.98 -76.57
N VAL A 106 108.17 22.93 -75.82
CA VAL A 106 106.90 22.32 -76.33
C VAL A 106 105.78 23.26 -76.90
N PHE A 107 105.97 24.58 -77.00
CA PHE A 107 104.82 25.53 -76.94
C PHE A 107 103.89 25.73 -78.16
N ASN A 108 104.15 25.19 -79.36
CA ASN A 108 103.49 25.68 -80.60
C ASN A 108 102.22 24.93 -81.07
N GLU A 109 101.87 23.77 -80.51
CA GLU A 109 100.81 22.90 -81.07
C GLU A 109 99.40 23.14 -80.48
N ASP A 110 99.31 23.95 -79.42
CA ASP A 110 98.13 24.01 -78.52
C ASP A 110 97.02 25.00 -78.94
N LEU A 111 97.28 25.86 -79.94
CA LEU A 111 96.39 27.00 -80.23
C LEU A 111 95.22 26.65 -81.16
N GLN A 112 95.42 25.79 -82.16
CA GLN A 112 94.43 25.54 -83.23
C GLN A 112 93.16 24.82 -82.73
N LYS A 113 93.28 23.96 -81.71
CA LYS A 113 92.17 23.10 -81.23
C LYS A 113 91.07 23.87 -80.49
N LYS A 114 91.34 25.08 -79.97
CA LYS A 114 90.45 25.81 -79.06
C LYS A 114 89.26 26.52 -79.71
N ILE A 115 89.21 26.62 -81.04
CA ILE A 115 88.16 27.38 -81.75
C ILE A 115 86.94 26.51 -82.06
N GLU A 116 87.14 25.35 -82.70
CA GLU A 116 86.05 24.41 -83.04
C GLU A 116 85.33 23.82 -81.82
N GLU A 117 86.02 23.78 -80.68
CA GLU A 117 85.47 23.37 -79.39
C GLU A 117 84.38 24.32 -78.87
N ASN A 118 84.51 25.63 -79.15
CA ASN A 118 83.68 26.68 -78.57
C ASN A 118 82.25 26.75 -79.16
N GLU A 119 82.11 26.52 -80.46
CA GLU A 119 80.80 26.57 -81.13
C GLU A 119 79.92 25.37 -80.75
N ARG A 120 80.52 24.16 -80.65
CA ARG A 120 79.84 22.99 -80.08
C ARG A 120 79.42 23.21 -78.64
N LEU A 121 80.30 23.81 -77.82
CA LEU A 121 79.99 24.15 -76.44
C LEU A 121 78.76 25.06 -76.34
N HIS A 122 78.58 26.03 -77.24
CA HIS A 122 77.44 26.95 -77.20
C HIS A 122 76.07 26.28 -77.45
N ILE A 123 75.98 25.36 -78.42
CA ILE A 123 74.72 24.63 -78.68
C ILE A 123 74.42 23.66 -77.54
N LEU A 124 75.42 22.89 -77.09
CA LEU A 124 75.31 22.02 -75.92
C LEU A 124 74.89 22.81 -74.66
N PHE A 125 75.43 24.01 -74.47
CA PHE A 125 75.08 24.88 -73.36
C PHE A 125 73.62 25.38 -73.44
N PHE A 126 73.12 25.74 -74.62
CA PHE A 126 71.74 26.19 -74.77
C PHE A 126 70.73 25.05 -74.59
N GLU A 127 70.99 23.86 -75.14
CA GLU A 127 70.15 22.68 -74.92
C GLU A 127 70.18 22.23 -73.45
N ALA A 128 71.35 22.30 -72.80
CA ALA A 128 71.48 22.06 -71.37
C ALA A 128 70.73 23.10 -70.53
N ASP A 129 70.80 24.39 -70.87
CA ASP A 129 70.10 25.48 -70.16
C ASP A 129 68.57 25.35 -70.26
N GLU A 130 68.02 24.99 -71.44
CA GLU A 130 66.59 24.68 -71.60
C GLU A 130 66.18 23.42 -70.83
N GLN A 131 66.99 22.36 -70.84
CA GLN A 131 66.74 21.17 -70.02
C GLN A 131 66.79 21.48 -68.52
N HIS A 132 67.77 22.29 -68.09
CA HIS A 132 67.88 22.75 -66.71
C HIS A 132 66.68 23.60 -66.29
N LYS A 133 66.22 24.54 -67.11
CA LYS A 133 65.01 25.35 -66.83
C LYS A 133 63.75 24.50 -66.69
N ARG A 134 63.58 23.49 -67.55
CA ARG A 134 62.44 22.55 -67.46
C ARG A 134 62.52 21.68 -66.20
N LEU A 135 63.70 21.14 -65.90
CA LEU A 135 63.93 20.37 -64.68
C LEU A 135 63.73 21.24 -63.43
N GLU A 136 64.19 22.49 -63.45
CA GLU A 136 64.01 23.45 -62.36
C GLU A 136 62.53 23.81 -62.18
N ALA A 137 61.77 24.02 -63.25
CA ALA A 137 60.33 24.27 -63.18
C ALA A 137 59.57 23.04 -62.63
N GLU A 138 59.92 21.82 -63.06
CA GLU A 138 59.35 20.57 -62.53
C GLU A 138 59.69 20.38 -61.04
N LEU A 139 60.94 20.60 -60.65
CA LEU A 139 61.39 20.51 -59.26
C LEU A 139 60.75 21.58 -58.37
N ARG A 140 60.57 22.82 -58.86
CA ARG A 140 59.85 23.89 -58.15
C ARG A 140 58.37 23.55 -57.96
N SER A 141 57.69 23.06 -59.00
CA SER A 141 56.29 22.61 -58.88
C SER A 141 56.16 21.44 -57.91
N ARG A 142 57.11 20.48 -57.93
CA ARG A 142 57.15 19.36 -56.99
C ARG A 142 57.44 19.80 -55.56
N LEU A 143 58.30 20.80 -55.37
CA LEU A 143 58.53 21.42 -54.05
C LEU A 143 57.27 22.09 -53.53
N GLU A 144 56.57 22.89 -54.34
CA GLU A 144 55.32 23.55 -53.96
C GLU A 144 54.25 22.53 -53.52
N VAL A 145 54.07 21.44 -54.28
CA VAL A 145 53.17 20.34 -53.88
C VAL A 145 53.60 19.73 -52.54
N LEU A 146 54.87 19.37 -52.38
CA LEU A 146 55.39 18.78 -51.13
C LEU A 146 55.27 19.73 -49.93
N GLU A 147 55.45 21.04 -50.12
CA GLU A 147 55.25 22.06 -49.08
C GLU A 147 53.77 22.16 -48.68
N THR A 148 52.85 22.13 -49.64
CA THR A 148 51.40 22.11 -49.34
C THR A 148 50.95 20.83 -48.65
N ASP A 149 51.46 19.67 -49.05
CA ASP A 149 51.18 18.38 -48.40
C ASP A 149 51.76 18.33 -46.98
N ALA A 150 52.99 18.82 -46.79
CA ALA A 150 53.61 18.93 -45.46
C ALA A 150 52.80 19.86 -44.53
N ALA A 151 52.33 21.01 -45.03
CA ALA A 151 51.48 21.93 -44.27
C ALA A 151 50.13 21.29 -43.89
N GLN A 152 49.50 20.54 -44.81
CA GLN A 152 48.27 19.78 -44.52
C GLN A 152 48.50 18.69 -43.47
N HIS A 153 49.57 17.90 -43.60
CA HIS A 153 49.93 16.88 -42.62
C HIS A 153 50.21 17.48 -41.24
N GLN A 154 50.92 18.61 -41.16
CA GLN A 154 51.16 19.30 -39.89
C GLN A 154 49.85 19.77 -39.25
N ALA A 155 48.94 20.38 -40.02
CA ALA A 155 47.64 20.80 -39.52
C ALA A 155 46.79 19.62 -39.00
N VAL A 156 46.85 18.46 -39.66
CA VAL A 156 46.19 17.24 -39.19
C VAL A 156 46.82 16.75 -37.87
N VAL A 157 48.16 16.69 -37.78
CA VAL A 157 48.90 16.29 -36.57
C VAL A 157 48.58 17.22 -35.40
N ASP A 158 48.58 18.53 -35.60
CA ASP A 158 48.24 19.51 -34.56
C ASP A 158 46.78 19.35 -34.09
N SER A 159 45.84 19.13 -35.02
CA SER A 159 44.43 18.90 -34.70
C SER A 159 44.20 17.61 -33.90
N LEU A 160 44.94 16.54 -34.21
CA LEU A 160 44.89 15.27 -33.49
C LEU A 160 45.53 15.39 -32.12
N THR A 161 46.71 16.03 -32.04
CA THR A 161 47.44 16.29 -30.80
C THR A 161 46.54 17.05 -29.82
N LYS A 162 45.89 18.13 -30.27
CA LYS A 162 44.93 18.90 -29.46
C LYS A 162 43.74 18.05 -28.99
N LYS A 163 43.15 17.21 -29.86
CA LYS A 163 42.07 16.30 -29.46
C LYS A 163 42.53 15.29 -28.41
N TYR A 164 43.76 14.77 -28.52
CA TYR A 164 44.31 13.84 -27.53
C TYR A 164 44.61 14.53 -26.20
N THR A 165 45.19 15.74 -26.19
CA THR A 165 45.43 16.48 -24.94
C THR A 165 44.12 16.83 -24.21
N GLU A 166 43.12 17.37 -24.92
CA GLU A 166 41.78 17.62 -24.34
C GLU A 166 41.12 16.35 -23.79
N THR A 167 41.35 15.20 -24.43
CA THR A 167 40.82 13.90 -23.96
C THR A 167 41.54 13.43 -22.71
N ILE A 168 42.88 13.57 -22.66
CA ILE A 168 43.70 13.22 -21.49
C ILE A 168 43.31 14.09 -20.28
N GLU A 169 43.14 15.40 -20.46
CA GLU A 169 42.70 16.32 -19.40
C GLU A 169 41.31 15.96 -18.85
N LYS A 170 40.35 15.61 -19.72
CA LYS A 170 39.01 15.14 -19.29
C LYS A 170 39.12 13.85 -18.47
N LEU A 171 39.88 12.87 -18.95
CA LEU A 171 40.08 11.60 -18.26
C LEU A 171 40.81 11.76 -16.91
N GLN A 172 41.80 12.67 -16.82
CA GLN A 172 42.48 12.99 -15.57
C GLN A 172 41.53 13.65 -14.55
N ASN A 173 40.73 14.62 -15.00
CA ASN A 173 39.71 15.27 -14.15
C ASN A 173 38.66 14.27 -13.64
N ASP A 174 38.17 13.37 -14.50
CA ASP A 174 37.18 12.38 -14.10
C ASP A 174 37.77 11.27 -13.22
N LYS A 175 39.03 10.87 -13.44
CA LYS A 175 39.78 10.02 -12.51
C LYS A 175 39.83 10.66 -11.11
N ALA A 176 40.26 11.91 -11.00
CA ALA A 176 40.35 12.60 -9.71
C ALA A 176 38.98 12.69 -8.99
N LYS A 177 37.89 12.99 -9.72
CA LYS A 177 36.52 13.00 -9.17
C LYS A 177 36.09 11.61 -8.67
N LEU A 178 36.40 10.55 -9.41
CA LEU A 178 36.08 9.17 -9.02
C LEU A 178 36.91 8.71 -7.82
N GLU A 179 38.17 9.11 -7.74
CA GLU A 179 39.08 8.80 -6.62
C GLU A 179 38.59 9.45 -5.32
N ILE A 180 38.16 10.73 -5.37
CA ILE A 180 37.50 11.41 -4.24
C ILE A 180 36.20 10.70 -3.83
N LYS A 181 35.32 10.37 -4.80
CA LYS A 181 34.06 9.65 -4.52
C LYS A 181 34.31 8.29 -3.87
N SER A 182 35.32 7.55 -4.34
CA SER A 182 35.71 6.26 -3.79
C SER A 182 36.14 6.39 -2.32
N GLN A 183 37.00 7.37 -1.99
CA GLN A 183 37.41 7.62 -0.60
C GLN A 183 36.25 8.04 0.31
N THR A 184 35.31 8.85 -0.18
CA THR A 184 34.12 9.24 0.59
C THR A 184 33.23 8.03 0.87
N LEU A 185 32.92 7.22 -0.14
CA LEU A 185 32.15 5.98 0.04
C LEU A 185 32.85 4.98 0.96
N GLU A 186 34.19 4.90 0.95
CA GLU A 186 34.94 4.04 1.87
C GLU A 186 34.84 4.51 3.33
N ARG A 187 34.83 5.84 3.58
CA ARG A 187 34.59 6.42 4.92
C ARG A 187 33.16 6.13 5.37
N GLU A 188 32.16 6.45 4.55
CA GLU A 188 30.75 6.16 4.85
C GLU A 188 30.50 4.68 5.13
N ALA A 189 31.15 3.77 4.40
CA ALA A 189 31.08 2.33 4.63
C ALA A 189 31.76 1.89 5.94
N LYS A 190 32.78 2.60 6.44
CA LYS A 190 33.36 2.36 7.78
C LYS A 190 32.40 2.85 8.87
N ASP A 191 31.84 4.05 8.74
CA ASP A 191 30.90 4.62 9.71
C ASP A 191 29.58 3.83 9.79
N CYS A 192 29.09 3.30 8.67
CA CYS A 192 27.94 2.40 8.64
C CYS A 192 28.23 1.05 9.32
N ARG A 193 29.44 0.50 9.20
CA ARG A 193 29.84 -0.74 9.91
C ARG A 193 29.88 -0.51 11.42
N LEU A 194 30.56 0.56 11.87
CA LEU A 194 30.63 0.93 13.29
C LEU A 194 29.24 1.09 13.91
N ARG A 195 28.34 1.86 13.27
CA ARG A 195 26.96 2.00 13.74
C ARG A 195 26.18 0.68 13.77
N THR A 196 26.44 -0.22 12.83
CA THR A 196 25.80 -1.56 12.81
C THR A 196 26.30 -2.42 13.96
N GLU A 197 27.59 -2.39 14.27
CA GLU A 197 28.20 -3.09 15.40
C GLU A 197 27.70 -2.55 16.74
N GLU A 198 27.60 -1.22 16.89
CA GLU A 198 26.99 -0.56 18.05
C GLU A 198 25.52 -0.97 18.25
N CYS A 199 24.69 -0.89 17.22
CA CYS A 199 23.30 -1.33 17.28
C CYS A 199 23.18 -2.84 17.60
N GLN A 200 24.04 -3.68 17.04
CA GLN A 200 24.06 -5.12 17.34
C GLN A 200 24.45 -5.38 18.80
N GLN A 201 25.41 -4.64 19.35
CA GLN A 201 25.81 -4.78 20.74
C GLN A 201 24.72 -4.25 21.70
N GLN A 202 24.08 -3.12 21.38
CA GLN A 202 22.91 -2.64 22.13
C GLN A 202 21.78 -3.66 22.13
N LEU A 203 21.48 -4.29 20.99
CA LEU A 203 20.44 -5.32 20.88
C LEU A 203 20.79 -6.57 21.70
N LYS A 204 22.05 -7.04 21.69
CA LYS A 204 22.51 -8.13 22.56
C LYS A 204 22.36 -7.79 24.05
N ASN A 205 22.75 -6.57 24.44
CA ASN A 205 22.65 -6.11 25.83
C ASN A 205 21.17 -6.03 26.28
N LEU A 206 20.28 -5.50 25.43
CA LEU A 206 18.84 -5.46 25.69
C LEU A 206 18.23 -6.87 25.77
N GLN A 207 18.62 -7.79 24.88
CA GLN A 207 18.15 -9.17 24.91
C GLN A 207 18.58 -9.89 26.20
N ALA A 208 19.83 -9.70 26.65
CA ALA A 208 20.31 -10.25 27.91
C ALA A 208 19.56 -9.67 29.12
N ALA A 209 19.37 -8.34 29.16
CA ALA A 209 18.66 -7.66 30.26
C ALA A 209 17.15 -7.97 30.30
N LEU A 210 16.51 -8.21 29.14
CA LEU A 210 15.13 -8.66 29.08
C LEU A 210 15.01 -10.15 29.45
N GLY A 211 15.98 -10.97 29.05
CA GLY A 211 16.07 -12.39 29.42
C GLY A 211 16.19 -12.57 30.93
N SER A 212 17.14 -11.89 31.58
CA SER A 212 17.31 -11.98 33.04
C SER A 212 16.09 -11.48 33.81
N ARG A 213 15.48 -10.37 33.38
CA ARG A 213 14.22 -9.88 33.98
C ARG A 213 13.04 -10.84 33.79
N LEU A 214 12.99 -11.56 32.68
CA LEU A 214 11.97 -12.59 32.43
C LEU A 214 12.19 -13.79 33.35
N GLU A 215 13.42 -14.28 33.47
CA GLU A 215 13.79 -15.38 34.38
C GLU A 215 13.52 -15.02 35.84
N GLU A 216 13.91 -13.82 36.27
CA GLU A 216 13.61 -13.27 37.60
C GLU A 216 12.09 -13.22 37.85
N SER A 217 11.32 -12.68 36.89
CA SER A 217 9.86 -12.62 36.99
C SER A 217 9.21 -14.00 37.06
N LEU A 218 9.68 -14.96 36.25
CA LEU A 218 9.20 -16.34 36.26
C LEU A 218 9.55 -17.06 37.57
N CYS A 219 10.73 -16.81 38.13
CA CYS A 219 11.14 -17.32 39.43
C CYS A 219 10.22 -16.77 40.54
N ILE A 220 10.03 -15.45 40.59
CA ILE A 220 9.11 -14.79 41.54
C ILE A 220 7.68 -15.34 41.39
N ILE A 221 7.17 -15.53 40.17
CA ILE A 221 5.83 -16.10 39.95
C ILE A 221 5.77 -17.54 40.49
N ASN A 222 6.73 -18.41 40.14
CA ASN A 222 6.74 -19.80 40.59
C ASN A 222 6.88 -19.93 42.12
N GLU A 223 7.65 -19.06 42.78
CA GLU A 223 7.83 -19.10 44.23
C GLU A 223 6.71 -18.41 45.02
N LYS A 224 6.18 -17.28 44.52
CA LYS A 224 5.31 -16.37 45.30
C LYS A 224 3.85 -16.40 44.87
N VAL A 225 3.50 -17.07 43.75
CA VAL A 225 2.12 -17.24 43.28
C VAL A 225 1.73 -18.73 43.37
N PRO A 226 1.43 -19.24 44.57
CA PRO A 226 1.11 -20.67 44.78
C PRO A 226 -0.23 -21.10 44.15
N PHE A 227 -1.06 -20.16 43.70
CA PHE A 227 -2.33 -20.42 43.04
C PHE A 227 -2.52 -19.45 41.88
N ASN A 228 -2.73 -19.99 40.68
CA ASN A 228 -3.00 -19.24 39.46
C ASN A 228 -4.43 -19.56 38.99
N ASP A 229 -5.38 -18.76 39.44
CA ASP A 229 -6.80 -18.86 39.10
C ASP A 229 -7.14 -18.35 37.70
N THR A 230 -6.25 -17.59 37.04
CA THR A 230 -6.47 -17.07 35.68
C THR A 230 -6.76 -18.17 34.64
N ARG A 231 -6.36 -19.42 34.90
CA ARG A 231 -6.72 -20.58 34.04
C ARG A 231 -8.14 -21.12 34.26
N SER A 232 -8.86 -20.62 35.27
CA SER A 232 -10.20 -21.06 35.67
C SER A 232 -11.26 -20.03 35.27
N ALA A 233 -11.94 -20.28 34.15
CA ALA A 233 -13.03 -19.42 33.67
C ALA A 233 -14.15 -19.20 34.70
N ARG A 234 -14.33 -20.11 35.68
CA ARG A 234 -15.30 -19.94 36.78
C ARG A 234 -14.88 -18.89 37.80
N TYR A 235 -13.58 -18.78 38.11
CA TYR A 235 -13.07 -17.74 39.01
C TYR A 235 -12.93 -16.42 38.26
N ASN A 236 -12.48 -16.44 37.00
CA ASN A 236 -12.42 -15.23 36.17
C ASN A 236 -13.79 -14.57 35.95
N ALA A 237 -14.90 -15.33 35.99
CA ALA A 237 -16.25 -14.78 35.92
C ALA A 237 -16.61 -13.87 37.12
N LEU A 238 -15.92 -14.01 38.26
CA LEU A 238 -16.08 -13.16 39.45
C LEU A 238 -15.25 -11.87 39.36
N ASN A 239 -14.32 -11.76 38.42
CA ASN A 239 -13.56 -10.52 38.20
C ASN A 239 -14.51 -9.40 37.80
N VAL A 240 -14.27 -8.20 38.30
CA VAL A 240 -15.05 -7.01 37.92
C VAL A 240 -14.81 -6.73 36.43
N PRO A 241 -15.84 -6.79 35.56
CA PRO A 241 -15.71 -6.44 34.16
C PRO A 241 -15.14 -5.04 33.99
N LEU A 242 -14.18 -4.89 33.09
CA LEU A 242 -13.72 -3.57 32.68
C LEU A 242 -14.89 -2.80 32.06
N HIS A 243 -15.39 -1.79 32.76
CA HIS A 243 -16.44 -0.93 32.25
C HIS A 243 -15.84 0.39 31.76
N ASN A 244 -15.98 0.69 30.47
CA ASN A 244 -15.56 1.95 29.88
C ASN A 244 -16.79 2.73 29.36
N ARG A 245 -17.29 3.65 30.19
CA ARG A 245 -18.47 4.48 29.90
C ARG A 245 -18.36 5.22 28.55
N ARG A 246 -17.16 5.73 28.18
CA ARG A 246 -16.95 6.44 26.91
C ARG A 246 -17.19 5.52 25.71
N ASN A 247 -16.72 4.27 25.78
CA ASN A 247 -16.95 3.29 24.73
C ASN A 247 -18.42 2.84 24.68
N GLN A 248 -19.08 2.67 25.84
CA GLN A 248 -20.50 2.30 25.90
C GLN A 248 -21.41 3.41 25.35
N LEU A 249 -21.14 4.68 25.67
CA LEU A 249 -21.83 5.83 25.06
C LEU A 249 -21.63 5.85 23.54
N LYS A 250 -20.40 5.69 23.05
CA LYS A 250 -20.13 5.63 21.60
C LYS A 250 -20.85 4.46 20.92
N LEU A 251 -20.93 3.28 21.55
CA LEU A 251 -21.69 2.14 21.02
C LEU A 251 -23.21 2.42 21.01
N ARG A 252 -23.75 3.10 22.03
CA ARG A 252 -25.14 3.56 22.05
C ARG A 252 -25.44 4.56 20.94
N ASP A 253 -24.55 5.53 20.70
CA ASP A 253 -24.67 6.50 19.60
C ASP A 253 -24.68 5.82 18.22
N LEU A 254 -23.85 4.78 18.05
CA LEU A 254 -23.80 3.98 16.82
C LEU A 254 -25.06 3.12 16.67
N ALA A 255 -25.57 2.51 17.75
CA ALA A 255 -26.82 1.77 17.74
C ALA A 255 -28.03 2.66 17.42
N GLY A 256 -28.04 3.91 17.91
CA GLY A 256 -29.07 4.90 17.58
C GLY A 256 -29.05 5.34 16.11
N GLN A 257 -27.86 5.54 15.53
CA GLN A 257 -27.72 5.77 14.09
C GLN A 257 -28.18 4.57 13.26
N ALA A 258 -27.79 3.34 13.66
CA ALA A 258 -28.20 2.12 12.99
C ALA A 258 -29.73 1.91 13.05
N MET A 259 -30.36 2.18 14.20
CA MET A 259 -31.82 2.22 14.34
C MET A 259 -32.44 3.18 13.32
N ALA A 260 -32.00 4.44 13.28
CA ALA A 260 -32.58 5.45 12.39
C ALA A 260 -32.51 5.03 10.91
N PHE A 261 -31.40 4.43 10.47
CA PHE A 261 -31.30 3.89 9.11
C PHE A 261 -32.23 2.69 8.86
N VAL A 262 -32.46 1.83 9.85
CA VAL A 262 -33.44 0.75 9.73
C VAL A 262 -34.87 1.29 9.70
N GLN A 263 -35.20 2.35 10.45
CA GLN A 263 -36.52 3.01 10.39
C GLN A 263 -36.79 3.66 9.02
N GLU A 264 -35.79 4.36 8.46
CA GLU A 264 -35.86 4.88 7.07
C GLU A 264 -36.10 3.75 6.07
N LEU A 265 -35.36 2.63 6.18
CA LEU A 265 -35.50 1.49 5.28
C LEU A 265 -36.82 0.73 5.46
N VAL A 266 -37.30 0.52 6.68
CA VAL A 266 -38.59 -0.12 6.99
C VAL A 266 -39.73 0.67 6.36
N THR A 267 -39.72 2.00 6.54
CA THR A 267 -40.71 2.90 5.92
C THR A 267 -40.68 2.80 4.39
N ALA A 268 -39.49 2.84 3.79
CA ALA A 268 -39.34 2.76 2.35
C ALA A 268 -39.69 1.37 1.77
N LEU A 269 -39.44 0.28 2.51
CA LEU A 269 -39.83 -1.09 2.14
C LEU A 269 -41.36 -1.28 2.20
N LEU A 270 -42.01 -0.81 3.26
CA LEU A 270 -43.48 -0.83 3.38
C LEU A 270 -44.13 -0.13 2.18
N ASN A 271 -43.63 1.07 1.85
CA ASN A 271 -44.09 1.84 0.69
C ASN A 271 -43.86 1.07 -0.63
N PHE A 272 -42.65 0.54 -0.84
CA PHE A 272 -42.32 -0.21 -2.06
C PHE A 272 -43.24 -1.42 -2.28
N HIS A 273 -43.48 -2.24 -1.23
CA HIS A 273 -44.38 -3.39 -1.34
C HIS A 273 -45.84 -2.97 -1.55
N THR A 274 -46.31 -1.93 -0.85
CA THR A 274 -47.67 -1.41 -0.98
C THR A 274 -47.95 -0.82 -2.37
N TYR A 275 -47.01 -0.07 -2.95
CA TYR A 275 -47.18 0.46 -4.31
C TYR A 275 -46.96 -0.61 -5.39
N THR A 276 -46.17 -1.65 -5.11
CA THR A 276 -46.10 -2.84 -5.98
C THR A 276 -47.42 -3.60 -5.99
N GLU A 277 -48.09 -3.75 -4.84
CA GLU A 277 -49.43 -4.35 -4.73
C GLU A 277 -50.44 -3.59 -5.60
N GLN A 278 -50.44 -2.26 -5.51
CA GLN A 278 -51.29 -1.40 -6.34
C GLN A 278 -50.97 -1.55 -7.83
N LYS A 279 -49.68 -1.54 -8.24
CA LYS A 279 -49.30 -1.66 -9.66
C LYS A 279 -49.79 -2.97 -10.28
N VAL A 280 -49.70 -4.08 -9.54
CA VAL A 280 -50.16 -5.42 -9.96
C VAL A 280 -51.69 -5.47 -10.18
N GLN A 281 -52.45 -4.53 -9.61
CA GLN A 281 -53.89 -4.34 -9.85
C GLN A 281 -54.21 -3.34 -10.99
N ILE A 282 -53.20 -2.69 -11.57
CA ILE A 282 -53.37 -1.61 -12.57
C ILE A 282 -52.79 -2.01 -13.94
N PHE A 283 -51.69 -2.76 -13.96
CA PHE A 283 -50.93 -3.09 -15.17
C PHE A 283 -50.49 -4.56 -15.15
N PRO A 284 -50.57 -5.30 -16.27
CA PRO A 284 -50.91 -4.84 -17.64
C PRO A 284 -52.41 -4.63 -17.90
N ILE A 285 -53.28 -5.01 -16.96
CA ILE A 285 -54.74 -4.88 -17.04
C ILE A 285 -55.21 -4.20 -15.74
N ASP A 286 -56.06 -3.17 -15.82
CA ASP A 286 -56.62 -2.52 -14.63
C ASP A 286 -57.81 -3.34 -14.10
N SER A 287 -57.74 -3.72 -12.82
CA SER A 287 -58.76 -4.50 -12.12
C SER A 287 -60.12 -3.80 -12.03
N ALA A 288 -60.19 -2.50 -12.32
CA ALA A 288 -61.43 -1.75 -12.46
C ALA A 288 -62.14 -1.99 -13.82
N THR A 289 -61.43 -2.53 -14.81
CA THR A 289 -61.93 -2.74 -16.18
C THR A 289 -62.11 -4.21 -16.56
N ASP A 290 -61.23 -5.09 -16.08
CA ASP A 290 -61.26 -6.53 -16.36
C ASP A 290 -60.57 -7.31 -15.23
N THR A 291 -60.74 -8.62 -15.21
CA THR A 291 -60.20 -9.52 -14.19
C THR A 291 -58.70 -9.75 -14.36
N ILE A 292 -57.91 -9.31 -13.38
CA ILE A 292 -56.46 -9.60 -13.34
C ILE A 292 -56.18 -11.10 -13.18
N SER A 293 -55.02 -11.56 -13.69
CA SER A 293 -54.65 -12.99 -13.72
C SER A 293 -54.68 -13.65 -12.33
N PRO A 294 -55.00 -14.96 -12.21
CA PRO A 294 -54.96 -15.67 -10.92
C PRO A 294 -53.59 -15.62 -10.23
N LEU A 295 -52.51 -15.50 -11.01
CA LEU A 295 -51.17 -15.24 -10.50
C LEU A 295 -51.08 -13.88 -9.79
N ASN A 296 -51.48 -12.80 -10.47
CA ASN A 296 -51.40 -11.44 -9.96
C ASN A 296 -52.36 -11.20 -8.79
N GLN A 297 -53.53 -11.84 -8.78
CA GLN A 297 -54.43 -11.86 -7.61
C GLN A 297 -53.71 -12.42 -6.38
N LYS A 298 -53.06 -13.58 -6.52
CA LYS A 298 -52.33 -14.23 -5.43
C LYS A 298 -51.06 -13.48 -5.04
N PHE A 299 -50.39 -12.83 -5.98
CA PHE A 299 -49.24 -11.96 -5.73
C PHE A 299 -49.66 -10.75 -4.89
N SER A 300 -50.74 -10.07 -5.28
CA SER A 300 -51.31 -8.94 -4.54
C SER A 300 -51.74 -9.34 -3.12
N GLN A 301 -52.40 -10.50 -2.95
CA GLN A 301 -52.75 -11.02 -1.61
C GLN A 301 -51.52 -11.21 -0.72
N TYR A 302 -50.41 -11.76 -1.25
CA TYR A 302 -49.19 -11.90 -0.48
C TYR A 302 -48.50 -10.56 -0.20
N LEU A 303 -48.49 -9.62 -1.15
CA LEU A 303 -47.96 -8.28 -0.91
C LEU A 303 -48.76 -7.54 0.18
N HIS A 304 -50.07 -7.76 0.28
CA HIS A 304 -50.90 -7.19 1.35
C HIS A 304 -50.43 -7.56 2.76
N GLU A 305 -49.86 -8.76 2.92
CA GLU A 305 -49.31 -9.24 4.20
C GLU A 305 -48.02 -8.50 4.63
N ASN A 306 -47.39 -7.68 3.76
CA ASN A 306 -46.02 -7.17 3.92
C ASN A 306 -45.74 -6.52 5.30
N ALA A 307 -46.71 -5.77 5.84
CA ALA A 307 -46.52 -5.02 7.08
C ALA A 307 -46.22 -5.93 8.29
N SER A 308 -46.73 -7.17 8.28
CA SER A 308 -46.48 -8.16 9.32
C SER A 308 -45.05 -8.72 9.34
N TYR A 309 -44.32 -8.58 8.21
CA TYR A 309 -42.94 -9.04 8.06
C TYR A 309 -41.93 -7.89 8.13
N VAL A 310 -42.30 -6.69 7.68
CA VAL A 310 -41.38 -5.53 7.59
C VAL A 310 -41.33 -4.74 8.90
N ARG A 311 -42.45 -4.50 9.58
CA ARG A 311 -42.46 -3.71 10.85
C ARG A 311 -41.63 -4.34 11.98
N PRO A 312 -41.62 -5.66 12.20
CA PRO A 312 -40.79 -6.27 13.25
C PRO A 312 -39.29 -5.97 13.12
N LEU A 313 -38.79 -5.63 11.92
CA LEU A 313 -37.38 -5.24 11.75
C LEU A 313 -37.03 -3.97 12.56
N GLU A 314 -37.95 -3.01 12.61
CA GLU A 314 -37.81 -1.79 13.42
C GLU A 314 -37.89 -2.11 14.92
N GLU A 315 -38.90 -2.88 15.33
CA GLU A 315 -39.08 -3.31 16.73
C GLU A 315 -37.86 -4.09 17.27
N GLY A 316 -37.27 -4.95 16.43
CA GLY A 316 -36.05 -5.69 16.74
C GLY A 316 -34.83 -4.79 16.95
N MET A 317 -34.66 -3.76 16.12
CA MET A 317 -33.59 -2.76 16.28
C MET A 317 -33.83 -1.82 17.47
N LEU A 318 -35.09 -1.47 17.75
CA LEU A 318 -35.46 -0.69 18.93
C LEU A 318 -35.05 -1.41 20.21
N HIS A 319 -35.45 -2.68 20.36
CA HIS A 319 -35.04 -3.47 21.53
C HIS A 319 -33.53 -3.70 21.62
N LEU A 320 -32.83 -3.79 20.50
CA LEU A 320 -31.37 -3.83 20.46
C LEU A 320 -30.77 -2.53 21.03
N PHE A 321 -31.18 -1.37 20.53
CA PHE A 321 -30.73 -0.06 21.01
C PHE A 321 -31.08 0.18 22.50
N GLU A 322 -32.29 -0.16 22.93
CA GLU A 322 -32.73 -0.04 24.32
C GLU A 322 -31.85 -0.86 25.27
N SER A 323 -31.38 -2.03 24.83
CA SER A 323 -30.50 -2.89 25.64
C SER A 323 -29.08 -2.35 25.83
N ILE A 324 -28.63 -1.43 24.94
CA ILE A 324 -27.29 -0.84 24.96
C ILE A 324 -27.34 0.46 25.77
N THR A 325 -27.02 0.40 27.06
CA THR A 325 -27.04 1.57 27.97
C THR A 325 -25.62 1.98 28.39
N GLU A 326 -25.49 3.15 29.00
CA GLU A 326 -24.21 3.61 29.56
C GLU A 326 -23.71 2.76 30.74
N ASP A 327 -24.55 1.87 31.29
CA ASP A 327 -24.23 1.00 32.43
C ASP A 327 -23.89 -0.44 32.02
N THR A 328 -24.30 -0.87 30.82
CA THR A 328 -24.07 -2.23 30.31
C THR A 328 -22.64 -2.45 29.80
N VAL A 329 -22.27 -3.72 29.60
CA VAL A 329 -21.08 -4.09 28.83
C VAL A 329 -21.55 -4.65 27.49
N THR A 330 -21.51 -3.82 26.45
CA THR A 330 -21.93 -4.22 25.10
C THR A 330 -20.79 -4.93 24.36
N VAL A 331 -20.95 -6.24 24.15
CA VAL A 331 -20.16 -7.14 23.30
C VAL A 331 -21.11 -8.16 22.65
N LEU A 332 -20.72 -8.87 21.59
CA LEU A 332 -21.65 -9.80 20.91
C LEU A 332 -22.21 -10.89 21.84
N GLU A 333 -21.42 -11.33 22.81
CA GLU A 333 -21.80 -12.31 23.82
C GLU A 333 -22.88 -11.81 24.80
N THR A 334 -22.99 -10.49 25.01
CA THR A 334 -24.01 -9.88 25.90
C THR A 334 -25.18 -9.28 25.13
N THR A 335 -25.07 -9.12 23.81
CA THR A 335 -26.06 -8.43 22.96
C THR A 335 -27.20 -9.38 22.55
N VAL A 336 -27.91 -9.95 23.54
CA VAL A 336 -28.97 -10.97 23.35
C VAL A 336 -30.08 -10.49 22.40
N LYS A 337 -30.39 -9.20 22.39
CA LYS A 337 -31.43 -8.60 21.54
C LYS A 337 -31.08 -8.60 20.04
N LEU A 338 -29.81 -8.76 19.66
CA LEU A 338 -29.41 -8.92 18.25
C LEU A 338 -29.99 -10.20 17.64
N LYS A 339 -30.22 -11.24 18.45
CA LYS A 339 -30.88 -12.48 18.00
C LYS A 339 -32.32 -12.22 17.56
N ALA A 340 -33.11 -11.46 18.34
CA ALA A 340 -34.49 -11.14 17.98
C ALA A 340 -34.56 -10.36 16.65
N PHE A 341 -33.67 -9.39 16.45
CA PHE A 341 -33.56 -8.71 15.15
C PHE A 341 -33.18 -9.68 14.01
N SER A 342 -32.25 -10.62 14.24
CA SER A 342 -31.93 -11.65 13.24
C SER A 342 -33.12 -12.54 12.90
N GLU A 343 -33.97 -12.87 13.87
CA GLU A 343 -35.18 -13.69 13.67
C GLU A 343 -36.25 -12.93 12.87
N HIS A 344 -36.42 -11.63 13.12
CA HIS A 344 -37.28 -10.77 12.30
C HIS A 344 -36.73 -10.63 10.86
N LEU A 345 -35.41 -10.50 10.70
CA LEU A 345 -34.75 -10.49 9.39
C LEU A 345 -34.90 -11.84 8.65
N ALA A 346 -34.91 -12.96 9.38
CA ALA A 346 -35.20 -14.29 8.83
C ALA A 346 -36.65 -14.37 8.32
N SER A 347 -37.60 -13.85 9.09
CA SER A 347 -39.03 -13.78 8.74
C SER A 347 -39.25 -12.97 7.46
N TYR A 348 -38.64 -11.78 7.38
CA TYR A 348 -38.70 -10.94 6.18
C TYR A 348 -38.01 -11.58 4.96
N LEU A 349 -36.89 -12.27 5.13
CA LEU A 349 -36.28 -13.06 4.06
C LEU A 349 -37.19 -14.20 3.59
N GLY A 350 -37.91 -14.85 4.51
CA GLY A 350 -38.95 -15.84 4.20
C GLY A 350 -40.07 -15.26 3.35
N PHE A 351 -40.55 -14.06 3.70
CA PHE A 351 -41.51 -13.30 2.90
C PHE A 351 -40.98 -12.96 1.50
N LEU A 352 -39.77 -12.42 1.39
CA LEU A 352 -39.15 -12.12 0.09
C LEU A 352 -39.05 -13.37 -0.80
N ARG A 353 -38.67 -14.52 -0.23
CA ARG A 353 -38.64 -15.81 -0.94
C ARG A 353 -40.04 -16.32 -1.33
N LYS A 354 -41.06 -16.08 -0.51
CA LYS A 354 -42.47 -16.41 -0.78
C LYS A 354 -43.01 -15.62 -1.98
N ILE A 355 -42.71 -14.32 -2.07
CA ILE A 355 -43.23 -13.45 -3.14
C ILE A 355 -42.41 -13.50 -4.43
N LEU A 356 -41.10 -13.78 -4.37
CA LEU A 356 -40.20 -13.71 -5.52
C LEU A 356 -40.71 -14.50 -6.75
N PRO A 357 -41.16 -15.77 -6.68
CA PRO A 357 -41.66 -16.49 -7.85
C PRO A 357 -42.84 -15.79 -8.53
N TYR A 358 -43.73 -15.17 -7.75
CA TYR A 358 -44.88 -14.43 -8.26
C TYR A 358 -44.46 -13.11 -8.90
N GLN A 359 -43.54 -12.37 -8.28
CA GLN A 359 -43.01 -11.13 -8.84
C GLN A 359 -42.30 -11.36 -10.19
N LEU A 360 -41.54 -12.47 -10.30
CA LEU A 360 -40.87 -12.84 -11.54
C LEU A 360 -41.87 -13.25 -12.62
N LYS A 361 -42.85 -14.09 -12.28
CA LYS A 361 -43.91 -14.51 -13.21
C LYS A 361 -44.83 -13.35 -13.63
N SER A 362 -45.06 -12.37 -12.76
CA SER A 362 -45.82 -11.15 -13.06
C SER A 362 -45.10 -10.31 -14.13
N LEU A 363 -43.78 -10.15 -14.01
CA LEU A 363 -42.96 -9.49 -15.04
C LEU A 363 -42.90 -10.30 -16.36
N GLU A 364 -43.01 -11.63 -16.30
CA GLU A 364 -43.13 -12.49 -17.49
C GLU A 364 -44.50 -12.34 -18.18
N GLU A 365 -45.61 -12.32 -17.42
CA GLU A 365 -46.95 -12.00 -17.95
C GLU A 365 -46.99 -10.60 -18.61
N GLU A 366 -46.37 -9.60 -17.98
CA GLU A 366 -46.19 -8.29 -18.61
C GLU A 366 -45.36 -8.35 -19.92
N CYS A 367 -44.42 -9.29 -20.05
CA CYS A 367 -43.62 -9.47 -21.28
C CYS A 367 -44.41 -10.17 -22.41
N GLU A 368 -45.46 -10.92 -22.06
CA GLU A 368 -46.36 -11.63 -22.98
C GLU A 368 -47.56 -10.77 -23.40
N SER A 369 -47.87 -9.69 -22.66
CA SER A 369 -48.91 -8.72 -22.99
C SER A 369 -48.74 -8.09 -24.39
N SER A 370 -49.85 -7.90 -25.09
CA SER A 370 -49.92 -7.20 -26.39
C SER A 370 -49.44 -5.74 -26.33
N LEU A 371 -49.44 -5.13 -25.13
CA LEU A 371 -48.93 -3.78 -24.89
C LEU A 371 -47.39 -3.74 -24.75
N CYS A 372 -46.71 -4.89 -24.72
CA CYS A 372 -45.29 -4.98 -24.40
C CYS A 372 -44.38 -4.78 -25.62
N THR A 373 -43.86 -3.56 -25.74
CA THR A 373 -42.81 -3.21 -26.71
C THR A 373 -41.50 -3.95 -26.42
N ALA A 374 -40.60 -4.02 -27.42
CA ALA A 374 -39.28 -4.62 -27.23
C ALA A 374 -38.45 -3.90 -26.14
N GLY A 375 -38.64 -2.57 -25.99
CA GLY A 375 -38.02 -1.77 -24.93
C GLY A 375 -38.55 -2.15 -23.55
N LEU A 376 -39.88 -2.24 -23.38
CA LEU A 376 -40.51 -2.68 -22.14
C LEU A 376 -40.06 -4.09 -21.74
N ARG A 377 -40.08 -5.04 -22.68
CA ARG A 377 -39.59 -6.41 -22.47
C ARG A 377 -38.14 -6.43 -21.99
N ALA A 378 -37.27 -5.59 -22.54
CA ALA A 378 -35.89 -5.48 -22.09
C ALA A 378 -35.78 -4.94 -20.64
N ARG A 379 -36.51 -3.87 -20.28
CA ARG A 379 -36.51 -3.35 -18.90
C ARG A 379 -37.12 -4.35 -17.90
N ASN A 380 -38.17 -5.08 -18.29
CA ASN A 380 -38.77 -6.13 -17.46
C ASN A 380 -37.81 -7.28 -17.17
N MET A 381 -37.05 -7.74 -18.18
CA MET A 381 -36.05 -8.80 -17.97
C MET A 381 -34.86 -8.35 -17.11
N GLU A 382 -34.50 -7.07 -17.14
CA GLU A 382 -33.53 -6.48 -16.21
C GLU A 382 -34.06 -6.45 -14.78
N LEU A 383 -35.27 -5.91 -14.55
CA LEU A 383 -35.91 -5.91 -13.23
C LEU A 383 -36.09 -7.33 -12.68
N HIS A 384 -36.49 -8.29 -13.52
CA HIS A 384 -36.61 -9.71 -13.15
C HIS A 384 -35.26 -10.29 -12.65
N ARG A 385 -34.13 -9.90 -13.26
CA ARG A 385 -32.79 -10.25 -12.74
C ARG A 385 -32.47 -9.52 -11.44
N ASP A 386 -32.85 -8.26 -11.32
CA ASP A 386 -32.51 -7.44 -10.16
C ASP A 386 -33.31 -7.82 -8.91
N MET A 387 -34.56 -8.26 -9.03
CA MET A 387 -35.33 -8.80 -7.91
C MET A 387 -34.69 -10.09 -7.36
N LYS A 388 -34.15 -10.96 -8.23
CA LYS A 388 -33.35 -12.13 -7.79
C LYS A 388 -32.09 -11.70 -7.04
N ARG A 389 -31.38 -10.67 -7.52
CA ARG A 389 -30.19 -10.10 -6.86
C ARG A 389 -30.55 -9.50 -5.49
N LEU A 390 -31.66 -8.78 -5.40
CA LEU A 390 -32.18 -8.15 -4.19
C LEU A 390 -32.45 -9.18 -3.08
N THR A 391 -33.24 -10.23 -3.38
CA THR A 391 -33.48 -11.33 -2.42
C THR A 391 -32.19 -12.02 -2.00
N ALA A 392 -31.26 -12.26 -2.93
CA ALA A 392 -29.98 -12.89 -2.65
C ALA A 392 -29.04 -12.04 -1.75
N VAL A 393 -29.19 -10.70 -1.74
CA VAL A 393 -28.44 -9.84 -0.81
C VAL A 393 -29.08 -9.80 0.58
N PHE A 394 -30.41 -9.81 0.69
CA PHE A 394 -31.06 -10.03 1.99
C PHE A 394 -30.67 -11.38 2.60
N GLU A 395 -30.50 -12.42 1.78
CA GLU A 395 -29.99 -13.73 2.22
C GLU A 395 -28.57 -13.64 2.81
N LYS A 396 -27.64 -12.96 2.12
CA LYS A 396 -26.29 -12.73 2.64
C LYS A 396 -26.29 -11.91 3.93
N LEU A 397 -27.04 -10.81 3.97
CA LEU A 397 -27.16 -9.95 5.15
C LEU A 397 -27.68 -10.74 6.35
N HIS A 398 -28.77 -11.51 6.15
CA HIS A 398 -29.29 -12.42 7.16
C HIS A 398 -28.21 -13.40 7.66
N THR A 399 -27.50 -14.10 6.76
CA THR A 399 -26.44 -15.05 7.14
C THR A 399 -25.39 -14.41 8.05
N TYR A 400 -24.88 -13.22 7.72
CA TYR A 400 -23.87 -12.56 8.53
C TYR A 400 -24.43 -11.99 9.85
N VAL A 401 -25.65 -11.44 9.86
CA VAL A 401 -26.31 -10.96 11.07
C VAL A 401 -26.59 -12.13 12.04
N SER A 402 -27.06 -13.28 11.53
CA SER A 402 -27.23 -14.49 12.34
C SER A 402 -25.92 -14.97 12.94
N LEU A 403 -24.81 -14.95 12.18
CA LEU A 403 -23.49 -15.29 12.71
C LEU A 403 -23.06 -14.35 13.85
N LEU A 404 -23.32 -13.04 13.76
CA LEU A 404 -23.06 -12.10 14.86
C LEU A 404 -23.99 -12.28 16.06
N ALA A 405 -25.18 -12.87 15.87
CA ALA A 405 -26.12 -13.16 16.95
C ALA A 405 -25.77 -14.45 17.73
N LEU A 406 -25.05 -15.41 17.12
CA LEU A 406 -24.68 -16.68 17.75
C LEU A 406 -23.97 -16.53 19.12
N PRO A 407 -22.95 -15.66 19.30
CA PRO A 407 -22.21 -15.57 20.57
C PRO A 407 -23.09 -15.29 21.80
N SER A 408 -24.23 -14.62 21.62
CA SER A 408 -25.18 -14.31 22.71
C SER A 408 -25.96 -15.51 23.25
N THR A 409 -25.95 -16.64 22.54
CA THR A 409 -26.66 -17.88 22.95
C THR A 409 -25.75 -19.11 22.94
N ARG A 410 -24.71 -19.11 22.11
CA ARG A 410 -23.65 -20.11 22.07
C ARG A 410 -22.31 -19.38 21.88
N PRO A 411 -21.54 -19.11 22.96
CA PRO A 411 -20.27 -18.38 22.88
C PRO A 411 -19.25 -18.99 21.90
N GLU A 412 -19.27 -20.32 21.71
CA GLU A 412 -18.44 -21.05 20.76
C GLU A 412 -18.92 -20.95 19.30
N GLY A 413 -20.10 -20.37 19.05
CA GLY A 413 -20.75 -20.37 17.72
C GLY A 413 -20.07 -19.50 16.67
N LEU A 414 -19.29 -18.51 17.09
CA LEU A 414 -18.42 -17.71 16.22
C LEU A 414 -17.15 -17.32 16.97
N LEU A 415 -15.99 -17.70 16.45
CA LEU A 415 -14.69 -17.30 17.02
C LEU A 415 -14.44 -15.80 16.83
N ARG A 416 -13.93 -15.14 17.87
CA ARG A 416 -13.63 -13.69 17.89
C ARG A 416 -12.71 -13.23 16.76
N THR A 417 -11.77 -14.07 16.34
CA THR A 417 -10.89 -13.84 15.18
C THR A 417 -11.66 -13.60 13.88
N ASN A 418 -12.89 -14.13 13.77
CA ASN A 418 -13.74 -13.99 12.60
C ASN A 418 -14.70 -12.79 12.68
N TYR A 419 -14.81 -12.08 13.81
CA TYR A 419 -15.78 -10.98 13.95
C TYR A 419 -15.49 -9.85 12.94
N ASN A 420 -14.23 -9.45 12.79
CA ASN A 420 -13.83 -8.45 11.79
C ASN A 420 -14.21 -8.88 10.36
N PHE A 421 -13.96 -10.15 10.02
CA PHE A 421 -14.37 -10.71 8.73
C PHE A 421 -15.89 -10.63 8.54
N VAL A 422 -16.70 -11.01 9.54
CA VAL A 422 -18.16 -10.95 9.45
C VAL A 422 -18.66 -9.50 9.32
N PHE A 423 -18.19 -8.56 10.13
CA PHE A 423 -18.55 -7.14 10.01
C PHE A 423 -18.15 -6.55 8.64
N THR A 424 -16.96 -6.87 8.14
CA THR A 424 -16.51 -6.46 6.80
C THR A 424 -17.43 -7.00 5.71
N ASN A 425 -17.88 -8.25 5.82
CA ASN A 425 -18.81 -8.84 4.85
C ASN A 425 -20.23 -8.26 4.96
N ILE A 426 -20.68 -7.80 6.13
CA ILE A 426 -21.92 -7.01 6.26
C ILE A 426 -21.77 -5.69 5.51
N ALA A 427 -20.70 -4.93 5.76
CA ALA A 427 -20.45 -3.67 5.05
C ALA A 427 -20.42 -3.86 3.53
N ALA A 428 -19.71 -4.90 3.03
CA ALA A 428 -19.68 -5.24 1.62
C ALA A 428 -21.07 -5.67 1.06
N SER A 429 -21.86 -6.41 1.84
CA SER A 429 -23.22 -6.79 1.45
C SER A 429 -24.18 -5.59 1.42
N LEU A 430 -23.98 -4.59 2.28
CA LEU A 430 -24.74 -3.34 2.27
C LEU A 430 -24.40 -2.43 1.07
N HIS A 431 -23.12 -2.37 0.66
CA HIS A 431 -22.77 -1.73 -0.61
C HIS A 431 -23.41 -2.45 -1.79
N GLY A 432 -23.35 -3.79 -1.83
CA GLY A 432 -24.05 -4.59 -2.83
C GLY A 432 -25.57 -4.37 -2.86
N PHE A 433 -26.20 -4.18 -1.69
CA PHE A 433 -27.62 -3.82 -1.58
C PHE A 433 -27.92 -2.45 -2.21
N HIS A 434 -27.11 -1.44 -1.87
CA HIS A 434 -27.21 -0.08 -2.42
C HIS A 434 -27.02 -0.04 -3.94
N ASP A 435 -26.05 -0.78 -4.49
CA ASP A 435 -25.82 -0.83 -5.94
C ASP A 435 -26.94 -1.56 -6.69
N ILE A 436 -27.51 -2.63 -6.13
CA ILE A 436 -28.71 -3.26 -6.70
C ILE A 436 -29.90 -2.29 -6.69
N LEU A 437 -30.08 -1.50 -5.63
CA LEU A 437 -31.16 -0.51 -5.56
C LEU A 437 -30.99 0.62 -6.58
N LYS A 438 -29.75 1.05 -6.89
CA LYS A 438 -29.48 1.96 -8.01
C LYS A 438 -29.88 1.36 -9.36
N ASP A 439 -29.52 0.10 -9.61
CA ASP A 439 -29.92 -0.62 -10.83
C ASP A 439 -31.45 -0.69 -10.94
N ILE A 440 -32.14 -1.10 -9.86
CA ILE A 440 -33.60 -1.15 -9.78
C ILE A 440 -34.23 0.23 -10.02
N SER A 441 -33.71 1.28 -9.39
CA SER A 441 -34.19 2.67 -9.56
C SER A 441 -34.11 3.12 -11.02
N LYS A 442 -32.95 2.89 -11.66
CA LYS A 442 -32.72 3.18 -13.08
C LYS A 442 -33.67 2.38 -13.98
N HIS A 443 -33.79 1.07 -13.78
CA HIS A 443 -34.61 0.21 -14.64
C HIS A 443 -36.11 0.46 -14.46
N TYR A 444 -36.60 0.76 -13.24
CA TYR A 444 -37.97 1.22 -13.02
C TYR A 444 -38.23 2.58 -13.65
N SER A 445 -37.30 3.54 -13.55
CA SER A 445 -37.48 4.89 -14.13
C SER A 445 -37.64 4.81 -15.65
N GLN A 446 -36.80 4.00 -16.30
CA GLN A 446 -36.88 3.76 -17.74
C GLN A 446 -38.12 2.94 -18.14
N LYS A 447 -38.55 1.98 -17.32
CA LYS A 447 -39.80 1.24 -17.51
C LYS A 447 -41.02 2.18 -17.42
N ALA A 448 -41.10 3.01 -16.39
CA ALA A 448 -42.20 3.94 -16.16
C ALA A 448 -42.35 4.96 -17.32
N ALA A 449 -41.24 5.47 -17.85
CA ALA A 449 -41.26 6.34 -19.02
C ALA A 449 -41.84 5.62 -20.27
N LEU A 450 -41.42 4.38 -20.53
CA LEU A 450 -41.96 3.59 -21.65
C LEU A 450 -43.43 3.17 -21.43
N GLU A 451 -43.86 2.97 -20.19
CA GLU A 451 -45.27 2.69 -19.86
C GLU A 451 -46.17 3.92 -20.06
N GLN A 452 -45.66 5.14 -19.85
CA GLN A 452 -46.38 6.39 -20.12
C GLN A 452 -46.69 6.59 -21.62
N GLU A 453 -45.88 6.01 -22.51
CA GLU A 453 -46.09 6.05 -23.97
C GLU A 453 -47.12 5.03 -24.47
N VAL A 454 -47.60 4.12 -23.61
CA VAL A 454 -48.59 3.09 -23.99
C VAL A 454 -49.99 3.73 -24.10
N PRO A 455 -50.78 3.46 -25.17
CA PRO A 455 -52.10 4.09 -25.36
C PRO A 455 -53.13 3.87 -24.24
N THR A 456 -52.94 2.86 -23.39
CA THR A 456 -53.80 2.52 -22.25
C THR A 456 -53.25 3.04 -20.91
N ALA A 457 -52.22 3.90 -20.91
CA ALA A 457 -51.64 4.46 -19.69
C ALA A 457 -52.67 5.32 -18.93
N THR A 458 -53.06 4.88 -17.74
CA THR A 458 -53.98 5.62 -16.87
C THR A 458 -53.24 6.56 -15.94
N GLN A 459 -53.85 7.67 -15.53
CA GLN A 459 -53.27 8.56 -14.51
C GLN A 459 -52.98 7.79 -13.19
N LYS A 460 -53.79 6.78 -12.87
CA LYS A 460 -53.58 5.86 -11.74
C LYS A 460 -52.25 5.12 -11.86
N LEU A 461 -51.93 4.56 -13.04
CA LEU A 461 -50.64 3.91 -13.31
C LEU A 461 -49.47 4.89 -13.17
N ILE A 462 -49.59 6.10 -13.72
CA ILE A 462 -48.55 7.13 -13.65
C ILE A 462 -48.25 7.48 -12.19
N THR A 463 -49.27 7.83 -11.41
CA THR A 463 -49.10 8.18 -9.99
C THR A 463 -48.54 7.00 -9.17
N THR A 464 -48.99 5.77 -9.41
CA THR A 464 -48.43 4.58 -8.74
C THR A 464 -46.96 4.33 -9.13
N ASN A 465 -46.58 4.56 -10.38
CA ASN A 465 -45.17 4.49 -10.80
C ASN A 465 -44.31 5.55 -10.09
N ASP A 466 -44.78 6.80 -9.98
CA ASP A 466 -44.07 7.86 -9.25
C ASP A 466 -43.89 7.50 -7.75
N CYS A 467 -44.92 6.91 -7.14
CA CYS A 467 -44.85 6.38 -5.78
C CYS A 467 -43.83 5.23 -5.63
N ILE A 468 -43.77 4.30 -6.59
CA ILE A 468 -42.72 3.25 -6.62
C ILE A 468 -41.34 3.90 -6.75
N LEU A 469 -41.14 4.80 -7.70
CA LEU A 469 -39.85 5.47 -7.92
C LEU A 469 -39.38 6.23 -6.69
N SER A 470 -40.28 6.95 -6.02
CA SER A 470 -40.02 7.62 -4.74
C SER A 470 -39.59 6.62 -3.65
N SER A 471 -40.30 5.49 -3.51
CA SER A 471 -39.95 4.45 -2.54
C SER A 471 -38.59 3.79 -2.84
N VAL A 472 -38.26 3.52 -4.10
CA VAL A 472 -36.97 2.95 -4.51
C VAL A 472 -35.83 3.96 -4.34
N ALA A 473 -36.07 5.25 -4.60
CA ALA A 473 -35.12 6.31 -4.32
C ALA A 473 -34.84 6.44 -2.82
N ALA A 474 -35.87 6.38 -1.97
CA ALA A 474 -35.74 6.35 -0.52
C ALA A 474 -34.95 5.12 -0.03
N LEU A 475 -35.25 3.93 -0.56
CA LEU A 475 -34.47 2.70 -0.31
C LEU A 475 -33.00 2.87 -0.70
N THR A 476 -32.74 3.39 -1.90
CA THR A 476 -31.37 3.60 -2.42
C THR A 476 -30.58 4.51 -1.49
N ASN A 477 -31.17 5.64 -1.10
CA ASN A 477 -30.54 6.61 -0.19
C ASN A 477 -30.31 6.02 1.21
N GLY A 478 -31.30 5.33 1.78
CA GLY A 478 -31.18 4.66 3.09
C GLY A 478 -30.10 3.56 3.08
N ALA A 479 -30.05 2.75 2.03
CA ALA A 479 -29.04 1.72 1.86
C ALA A 479 -27.63 2.31 1.70
N GLY A 480 -27.48 3.40 0.93
CA GLY A 480 -26.21 4.11 0.77
C GLY A 480 -25.70 4.73 2.07
N LYS A 481 -26.58 5.37 2.85
CA LYS A 481 -26.27 5.85 4.21
C LYS A 481 -25.80 4.70 5.10
N MET A 482 -26.56 3.60 5.14
CA MET A 482 -26.26 2.45 6.01
C MET A 482 -24.96 1.75 5.64
N ALA A 483 -24.68 1.55 4.35
CA ALA A 483 -23.43 0.97 3.86
C ALA A 483 -22.20 1.84 4.21
N SER A 484 -22.33 3.15 4.06
CA SER A 484 -21.30 4.13 4.42
C SER A 484 -21.07 4.15 5.94
N PHE A 485 -22.14 4.16 6.72
CA PHE A 485 -22.09 4.08 8.19
C PHE A 485 -21.37 2.82 8.67
N PHE A 486 -21.71 1.64 8.14
CA PHE A 486 -21.05 0.40 8.54
C PHE A 486 -19.56 0.42 8.20
N SER A 487 -19.21 0.88 7.00
CA SER A 487 -17.82 0.96 6.53
C SER A 487 -16.97 1.90 7.40
N ASN A 488 -17.49 3.10 7.70
CA ASN A 488 -16.79 4.13 8.46
C ASN A 488 -16.64 3.80 9.97
N ASN A 489 -17.33 2.77 10.47
CA ASN A 489 -17.33 2.40 11.89
C ASN A 489 -16.87 0.95 12.14
N LEU A 490 -16.28 0.26 11.14
CA LEU A 490 -15.73 -1.11 11.29
C LEU A 490 -14.75 -1.23 12.47
N ASP A 491 -13.88 -0.24 12.66
CA ASP A 491 -12.93 -0.20 13.77
C ASP A 491 -13.64 -0.11 15.13
N HIS A 492 -14.79 0.57 15.23
CA HIS A 492 -15.57 0.63 16.46
C HIS A 492 -16.32 -0.67 16.76
N PHE A 493 -16.81 -1.37 15.73
CA PHE A 493 -17.44 -2.67 15.91
C PHE A 493 -16.42 -3.76 16.31
N THR A 494 -15.17 -3.66 15.84
CA THR A 494 -14.11 -4.64 16.11
C THR A 494 -13.27 -4.35 17.35
N SER A 495 -12.97 -3.09 17.66
CA SER A 495 -12.21 -2.70 18.87
C SER A 495 -12.92 -3.04 20.19
N SER A 496 -14.25 -3.26 20.14
CA SER A 496 -15.05 -3.77 21.26
C SER A 496 -14.60 -5.14 21.79
N LEU A 497 -13.81 -5.90 21.03
CA LEU A 497 -13.20 -7.17 21.42
C LEU A 497 -12.21 -7.07 22.60
N SER A 498 -11.67 -5.88 22.87
CA SER A 498 -10.55 -5.67 23.80
C SER A 498 -10.94 -5.39 25.26
N TYR A 499 -12.14 -5.80 25.67
CA TYR A 499 -12.53 -5.78 27.08
C TYR A 499 -11.90 -6.95 27.84
N GLY A 500 -10.62 -6.83 28.17
CA GLY A 500 -9.85 -7.72 29.04
C GLY A 500 -8.77 -6.95 29.80
N PRO A 501 -8.31 -7.42 30.97
CA PRO A 501 -7.22 -6.78 31.72
C PRO A 501 -5.99 -6.59 30.82
N LYS A 502 -5.21 -5.51 31.02
CA LYS A 502 -4.03 -5.21 30.17
C LYS A 502 -3.08 -6.41 30.10
N GLY A 503 -3.06 -7.09 28.94
CA GLY A 503 -2.24 -8.29 28.70
C GLY A 503 -3.04 -9.61 28.59
N GLY A 504 -4.31 -9.64 28.99
CA GLY A 504 -5.18 -10.82 28.90
C GLY A 504 -6.17 -10.74 27.73
N ALA A 505 -6.16 -11.74 26.85
CA ALA A 505 -7.14 -11.89 25.76
C ALA A 505 -8.49 -12.47 26.24
N GLU A 506 -8.81 -12.32 27.54
CA GLU A 506 -9.81 -13.16 28.20
C GLU A 506 -11.21 -12.55 28.26
N PHE A 507 -12.13 -13.38 27.78
CA PHE A 507 -13.58 -13.38 27.89
C PHE A 507 -14.19 -12.66 29.11
N ILE A 508 -14.96 -11.59 28.85
CA ILE A 508 -16.09 -11.25 29.73
C ILE A 508 -17.19 -12.27 29.48
N SER A 509 -17.45 -13.10 30.48
CA SER A 509 -18.62 -13.97 30.49
C SER A 509 -19.91 -13.12 30.53
N PRO A 510 -20.97 -13.47 29.78
CA PRO A 510 -22.26 -12.80 29.87
C PRO A 510 -22.80 -12.77 31.31
N LEU A 511 -22.57 -13.84 32.08
CA LEU A 511 -22.87 -13.93 33.51
C LEU A 511 -22.09 -12.89 34.33
N SER A 512 -20.82 -12.63 33.98
CA SER A 512 -19.98 -11.63 34.67
C SER A 512 -20.48 -10.21 34.39
N ALA A 513 -20.85 -9.91 33.14
CA ALA A 513 -21.48 -8.64 32.77
C ALA A 513 -22.83 -8.42 33.48
N GLU A 514 -23.65 -9.47 33.58
CA GLU A 514 -24.91 -9.42 34.32
C GLU A 514 -24.70 -9.22 35.82
N CYS A 515 -23.82 -10.02 36.45
CA CYS A 515 -23.45 -9.87 37.86
C CYS A 515 -22.95 -8.46 38.16
N MET A 516 -22.09 -7.89 37.32
CA MET A 516 -21.62 -6.50 37.46
C MET A 516 -22.79 -5.51 37.46
N LEU A 517 -23.72 -5.62 36.50
CA LEU A 517 -24.88 -4.74 36.43
C LEU A 517 -25.78 -4.90 37.67
N GLN A 518 -25.97 -6.13 38.16
CA GLN A 518 -26.71 -6.39 39.40
C GLN A 518 -26.02 -5.79 40.63
N TYR A 519 -24.70 -5.94 40.76
CA TYR A 519 -23.93 -5.33 41.86
C TYR A 519 -23.91 -3.81 41.78
N LYS A 520 -23.78 -3.22 40.59
CA LYS A 520 -23.88 -1.77 40.36
C LYS A 520 -25.26 -1.24 40.78
N LYS A 521 -26.34 -1.93 40.41
CA LYS A 521 -27.72 -1.60 40.86
C LYS A 521 -27.86 -1.70 42.38
N LYS A 522 -27.34 -2.76 43.02
CA LYS A 522 -27.34 -2.91 44.48
C LYS A 522 -26.57 -1.80 45.19
N ALA A 523 -25.36 -1.45 44.71
CA ALA A 523 -24.55 -0.38 45.25
C ALA A 523 -25.23 1.00 45.08
N ALA A 524 -25.82 1.28 43.91
CA ALA A 524 -26.57 2.51 43.67
C ALA A 524 -27.82 2.62 44.57
N ALA A 525 -28.55 1.52 44.77
CA ALA A 525 -29.68 1.47 45.70
C ALA A 525 -29.24 1.71 47.16
N PHE A 526 -28.13 1.10 47.58
CA PHE A 526 -27.55 1.33 48.91
C PHE A 526 -27.14 2.80 49.10
N LEU A 527 -26.38 3.39 48.17
CA LEU A 527 -26.01 4.81 48.21
C LEU A 527 -27.25 5.74 48.20
N LYS A 528 -28.31 5.38 47.47
CA LYS A 528 -29.59 6.10 47.50
C LYS A 528 -30.29 5.98 48.86
N SER A 529 -30.21 4.84 49.53
CA SER A 529 -30.75 4.66 50.89
C SER A 529 -29.98 5.44 51.96
N LEU A 530 -28.67 5.64 51.78
CA LEU A 530 -27.87 6.52 52.65
C LEU A 530 -28.21 8.00 52.46
N LYS A 531 -28.58 8.40 51.23
CA LYS A 531 -29.03 9.77 50.89
C LYS A 531 -30.50 10.03 51.24
N LYS A 532 -31.07 9.32 52.22
CA LYS A 532 -32.42 9.62 52.72
C LYS A 532 -32.40 11.05 53.27
N PRO A 533 -33.26 11.98 52.81
CA PRO A 533 -33.36 13.28 53.44
C PRO A 533 -33.64 13.07 54.93
N CYS A 534 -32.95 13.82 55.79
CA CYS A 534 -33.37 13.89 57.18
C CYS A 534 -34.83 14.37 57.17
N ALA A 535 -35.71 13.72 57.91
CA ALA A 535 -37.08 14.20 58.04
C ALA A 535 -37.05 15.64 58.56
N ASN A 536 -38.00 16.49 58.14
CA ASN A 536 -38.10 17.87 58.62
C ASN A 536 -38.31 17.86 60.14
N SER A 537 -37.20 17.93 60.88
CA SER A 537 -37.18 17.98 62.34
C SER A 537 -37.11 19.43 62.77
N VAL A 538 -37.95 19.81 63.73
CA VAL A 538 -37.81 21.09 64.44
C VAL A 538 -36.38 21.19 64.98
N PRO A 539 -35.62 22.27 64.70
CA PRO A 539 -34.28 22.49 65.23
C PRO A 539 -34.23 22.25 66.75
N TYR A 540 -33.15 21.64 67.24
CA TYR A 540 -33.10 21.15 68.63
C TYR A 540 -33.38 22.23 69.69
N GLU A 541 -32.92 23.47 69.45
CA GLU A 541 -33.19 24.60 70.34
C GLU A 541 -34.67 25.00 70.36
N GLU A 542 -35.32 25.01 69.20
CA GLU A 542 -36.75 25.30 69.05
C GLU A 542 -37.60 24.16 69.63
N ALA A 543 -37.18 22.90 69.47
CA ALA A 543 -37.80 21.75 70.11
C ALA A 543 -37.69 21.82 71.65
N LEU A 544 -36.55 22.29 72.19
CA LEU A 544 -36.39 22.55 73.62
C LEU A 544 -37.23 23.74 74.10
N ALA A 545 -37.34 24.81 73.31
CA ALA A 545 -38.18 25.96 73.63
C ALA A 545 -39.66 25.55 73.69
N ASN A 546 -40.15 24.88 72.65
CA ASN A 546 -41.51 24.35 72.58
C ASN A 546 -41.80 23.38 73.73
N ARG A 547 -40.85 22.49 74.09
CA ARG A 547 -40.97 21.61 75.25
C ARG A 547 -41.07 22.40 76.56
N ARG A 548 -40.32 23.48 76.75
CA ARG A 548 -40.43 24.34 77.95
C ARG A 548 -41.81 25.00 78.02
N VAL A 549 -42.29 25.57 76.91
CA VAL A 549 -43.62 26.19 76.82
C VAL A 549 -44.74 25.20 77.16
N LEU A 550 -44.71 24.00 76.59
CA LEU A 550 -45.66 22.91 76.87
C LEU A 550 -45.62 22.40 78.32
N LEU A 551 -44.48 22.53 79.00
CA LEU A 551 -44.35 22.15 80.42
C LEU A 551 -44.75 23.29 81.38
N SER A 552 -44.63 24.56 80.96
CA SER A 552 -45.03 25.72 81.76
C SER A 552 -46.51 26.12 81.58
N SER A 553 -47.15 25.73 80.48
CA SER A 553 -48.55 26.05 80.18
C SER A 553 -49.44 24.81 80.32
N THR A 554 -50.29 24.79 81.36
CA THR A 554 -51.27 23.72 81.57
C THR A 554 -52.32 23.67 80.46
N GLU A 555 -52.80 24.83 80.00
CA GLU A 555 -53.75 24.93 78.87
C GLU A 555 -53.17 24.36 77.57
N SER A 556 -51.90 24.66 77.26
CA SER A 556 -51.25 24.13 76.05
C SER A 556 -51.07 22.61 76.09
N ARG A 557 -50.94 22.03 77.30
CA ARG A 557 -50.80 20.58 77.48
C ARG A 557 -52.11 19.84 77.26
N GLU A 558 -53.24 20.43 77.65
CA GLU A 558 -54.58 19.85 77.41
C GLU A 558 -55.03 20.05 75.97
N GLY A 559 -54.75 21.21 75.35
CA GLY A 559 -55.04 21.44 73.94
C GLY A 559 -54.31 20.49 73.00
N LEU A 560 -53.04 20.13 73.28
CA LEU A 560 -52.31 19.14 72.49
C LEU A 560 -52.85 17.71 72.69
N ALA A 561 -53.32 17.37 73.90
CA ALA A 561 -53.88 16.06 74.19
C ALA A 561 -55.25 15.81 73.53
N GLN A 562 -55.89 16.85 72.98
CA GLN A 562 -57.12 16.75 72.18
C GLN A 562 -56.85 16.73 70.66
N GLN A 563 -55.59 16.84 70.21
CA GLN A 563 -55.20 16.86 68.80
C GLN A 563 -54.42 15.60 68.35
N VAL A 564 -54.31 14.60 69.24
CA VAL A 564 -53.74 13.25 68.98
C VAL A 564 -54.85 12.22 69.05
#